data_AF-A0A3M1PGC3-F1
#
_entry.id   AF-A0A3M1PGC3-F1
#
_cell.length_a   1.000
_cell.length_b   1.000
_cell.length_c   1.000
_cell.angle_alpha   90.00
_cell.angle_beta   90.00
_cell.angle_gamma   90.00
#
_symmetry.space_group_name_H-M   'P 1'
#
loop_
_entity.id
_entity.type
_entity.pdbx_description
1 polymer ?
#
loop_
_entity_poly.entity_id
_entity_poly.type
_entity_poly.pdbx_seq_one_letter_code
_entity_poly.pdbx_strand_id
1 'polypeptide(L)'
;MAALQRDRPELFAYNEQGTQRDQANLVYLSWFEQTGLEIPDPDAVRPQTVAVELPLNACLLRLELDEDDVPSAVVGVVVDADGKQVEQPTILRSSGYGILNADAIAVVRTRAIENTTGATRPYLFEIQYSQENERCPDLPASSPTPAS
;
A
#
# COMPACT_ATOMS: atom_id res chain seq x y z
N MET A 1 1.30 -14.14 -24.53
CA MET A 1 0.85 -13.02 -23.70
C MET A 1 0.33 -13.62 -22.40
N ALA A 2 1.10 -13.47 -21.32
CA ALA A 2 0.79 -14.08 -20.04
C ALA A 2 -0.57 -13.57 -19.56
N ALA A 3 -1.41 -14.49 -19.07
CA ALA A 3 -2.69 -14.19 -18.47
C ALA A 3 -2.50 -13.16 -17.36
N LEU A 4 -2.78 -11.89 -17.65
CA LEU A 4 -3.05 -10.86 -16.65
C LEU A 4 -4.39 -11.26 -15.98
N GLN A 5 -4.26 -12.17 -15.02
CA GLN A 5 -5.07 -12.29 -13.80
C GLN A 5 -6.59 -12.12 -13.98
N ARG A 6 -7.27 -13.17 -14.47
CA ARG A 6 -8.73 -13.32 -14.31
C ARG A 6 -9.16 -14.03 -13.04
N ASP A 7 -8.22 -14.60 -12.27
CA ASP A 7 -8.57 -15.54 -11.20
C ASP A 7 -8.90 -14.87 -9.86
N ARG A 8 -8.66 -13.55 -9.73
CA ARG A 8 -8.89 -12.80 -8.48
C ARG A 8 -9.47 -11.39 -8.72
N PRO A 9 -10.68 -11.28 -9.30
CA PRO A 9 -11.30 -9.98 -9.58
C PRO A 9 -11.51 -9.13 -8.32
N GLU A 10 -11.59 -9.75 -7.15
CA GLU A 10 -11.74 -9.04 -5.87
C GLU A 10 -10.54 -8.15 -5.51
N LEU A 11 -9.36 -8.39 -6.08
CA LEU A 11 -8.18 -7.55 -5.84
C LEU A 11 -8.23 -6.22 -6.59
N PHE A 12 -9.04 -6.15 -7.64
CA PHE A 12 -9.23 -4.98 -8.49
C PHE A 12 -10.49 -4.20 -8.14
N ALA A 13 -11.43 -4.81 -7.40
CA ALA A 13 -12.61 -4.11 -6.92
C ALA A 13 -12.27 -3.14 -5.79
N TYR A 14 -12.70 -1.88 -5.93
CA TYR A 14 -12.55 -0.90 -4.87
C TYR A 14 -13.34 -1.28 -3.62
N ASN A 15 -12.70 -1.16 -2.45
CA ASN A 15 -13.30 -1.38 -1.13
C ASN A 15 -12.91 -0.23 -0.19
N GLU A 16 -13.89 0.54 0.28
CA GLU A 16 -13.67 1.67 1.19
C GLU A 16 -13.23 1.25 2.60
N GLN A 17 -13.33 -0.03 2.97
CA GLN A 17 -12.96 -0.49 4.29
C GLN A 17 -11.47 -0.28 4.58
N GLY A 18 -11.18 0.43 5.66
CA GLY A 18 -9.81 0.70 6.12
C GLY A 18 -9.08 1.78 5.33
N THR A 19 -9.76 2.51 4.43
CA THR A 19 -9.18 3.66 3.72
C THR A 19 -9.25 4.94 4.54
N GLN A 20 -10.28 5.07 5.38
CA GLN A 20 -10.50 6.24 6.21
C GLN A 20 -9.56 6.29 7.42
N ARG A 21 -9.14 7.50 7.79
CA ARG A 21 -8.20 7.74 8.90
C ARG A 21 -8.66 7.12 10.23
N ASP A 22 -9.93 7.29 10.59
CA ASP A 22 -10.43 6.79 11.87
C ASP A 22 -10.41 5.25 11.94
N GLN A 23 -10.71 4.58 10.83
CA GLN A 23 -10.62 3.13 10.72
C GLN A 23 -9.16 2.67 10.76
N ALA A 24 -8.27 3.36 10.07
CA ALA A 24 -6.83 3.09 10.09
C ALA A 24 -6.22 3.30 11.48
N ASN A 25 -6.70 4.30 12.23
CA ASN A 25 -6.27 4.55 13.61
C ASN A 25 -6.64 3.38 14.53
N LEU A 26 -7.80 2.75 14.36
CA LEU A 26 -8.16 1.55 15.12
C LEU A 26 -7.22 0.37 14.81
N VAL A 27 -6.88 0.17 13.53
CA VAL A 27 -5.93 -0.88 13.12
C VAL A 27 -4.53 -0.59 13.65
N TYR A 28 -4.10 0.68 13.61
CA TYR A 28 -2.83 1.13 14.19
C TYR A 28 -2.75 0.83 15.68
N LEU A 29 -3.76 1.21 16.46
CA LEU A 29 -3.77 0.96 17.91
C LEU A 29 -3.72 -0.54 18.20
N SER A 30 -4.51 -1.34 17.49
CA SER A 30 -4.50 -2.79 17.64
C SER A 30 -3.15 -3.42 17.26
N TRP A 31 -2.49 -2.91 16.21
CA TRP A 31 -1.16 -3.37 15.81
C TRP A 31 -0.14 -3.09 16.91
N PHE A 32 -0.14 -1.90 17.50
CA PHE A 32 0.76 -1.57 18.61
C PHE A 32 0.51 -2.43 19.85
N GLU A 33 -0.75 -2.65 20.22
CA GLU A 33 -1.13 -3.58 21.30
C GLU A 33 -0.57 -4.99 21.08
N GLN A 34 -0.60 -5.49 19.84
CA GLN A 34 -0.05 -6.81 19.49
C GLN A 34 1.47 -6.87 19.60
N THR A 35 2.16 -5.79 19.21
CA THR A 35 3.64 -5.73 19.27
C THR A 35 4.18 -5.56 20.69
N GLY A 36 3.35 -5.13 21.65
CA GLY A 36 3.76 -4.82 23.02
C GLY A 36 4.72 -3.62 23.14
N LEU A 37 4.84 -2.82 22.08
CA LEU A 37 5.65 -1.60 22.06
C LEU A 37 4.86 -0.43 22.65
N GLU A 38 5.59 0.58 23.14
CA GLU A 38 4.97 1.83 23.55
C GLU A 38 4.22 2.46 22.38
N ILE A 39 2.95 2.80 22.60
CA ILE A 39 2.05 3.34 21.58
C ILE A 39 2.34 4.84 21.42
N PRO A 40 2.93 5.29 20.30
CA PRO A 40 3.00 6.71 20.01
C PRO A 40 1.63 7.21 19.57
N ASP A 41 1.34 8.48 19.86
CA ASP A 41 0.14 9.15 19.38
C ASP A 41 0.04 9.00 17.84
N PRO A 42 -1.00 8.33 17.31
CA PRO A 42 -1.15 8.10 15.86
C PRO A 42 -1.17 9.41 15.07
N ASP A 43 -1.64 10.51 15.67
CA ASP A 43 -1.70 11.81 15.01
C ASP A 43 -0.35 12.55 15.05
N ALA A 44 0.58 12.10 15.90
CA ALA A 44 1.95 12.62 15.97
C ALA A 44 2.92 11.83 15.08
N VAL A 45 2.62 10.56 14.74
CA VAL A 45 3.47 9.79 13.83
C VAL A 45 3.20 10.18 12.38
N ARG A 46 4.27 10.45 11.65
CA ARG A 46 4.21 10.72 10.20
C ARG A 46 4.83 9.53 9.48
N PRO A 47 4.08 8.83 8.61
CA PRO A 47 4.65 7.81 7.75
C PRO A 47 5.75 8.38 6.87
N GLN A 48 6.78 7.58 6.60
CA GLN A 48 7.78 7.90 5.60
C GLN A 48 7.20 7.60 4.22
N THR A 49 7.17 8.60 3.35
CA THR A 49 6.66 8.43 1.99
C THR A 49 7.64 7.64 1.12
N VAL A 50 7.11 6.66 0.39
CA VAL A 50 7.84 5.87 -0.60
C VAL A 50 7.08 5.97 -1.92
N ALA A 51 7.65 6.70 -2.87
CA ALA A 51 7.12 6.75 -4.23
C ALA A 51 7.55 5.50 -5.01
N VAL A 52 6.60 4.86 -5.67
CA VAL A 52 6.81 3.68 -6.53
C VAL A 52 5.96 3.80 -7.79
N GLU A 53 6.38 3.12 -8.86
CA GLU A 53 5.56 2.99 -10.05
C GLU A 53 4.38 2.04 -9.78
N LEU A 54 3.24 2.27 -10.45
CA LEU A 54 2.13 1.32 -10.46
C LEU A 54 2.62 -0.08 -10.89
N PRO A 55 2.36 -1.15 -10.13
CA PRO A 55 2.89 -2.46 -10.48
C PRO A 55 2.22 -3.00 -11.74
N LEU A 56 2.98 -3.77 -12.54
CA LEU A 56 2.54 -4.27 -13.86
C LEU A 56 1.19 -5.01 -13.84
N ASN A 57 0.93 -5.71 -12.76
CA ASN A 57 -0.30 -6.47 -12.54
C ASN A 57 -1.51 -5.56 -12.21
N ALA A 58 -1.27 -4.33 -11.77
CA ALA A 58 -2.29 -3.31 -11.52
C ALA A 58 -2.50 -2.37 -12.70
N CYS A 59 -1.82 -2.54 -13.85
CA CYS A 59 -1.99 -1.68 -15.02
C CYS A 59 -3.44 -1.54 -15.51
N LEU A 60 -4.29 -2.55 -15.28
CA LEU A 60 -5.72 -2.47 -15.60
C LEU A 60 -6.46 -1.39 -14.79
N LEU A 61 -5.97 -1.04 -13.59
CA LEU A 61 -6.53 0.03 -12.78
C LEU A 61 -6.31 1.42 -13.37
N ARG A 62 -5.39 1.61 -14.35
CA ARG A 62 -5.18 2.93 -14.98
C ARG A 62 -6.45 3.52 -15.62
N LEU A 63 -7.41 2.67 -15.99
CA LEU A 63 -8.70 3.12 -16.54
C LEU A 63 -9.69 3.59 -15.46
N GLU A 64 -9.46 3.20 -14.21
CA GLU A 64 -10.37 3.43 -13.07
C GLU A 64 -9.81 4.46 -12.08
N LEU A 65 -8.50 4.68 -12.08
CA LEU A 65 -7.79 5.59 -11.20
C LEU A 65 -7.69 6.99 -11.80
N ASP A 66 -7.78 8.00 -10.94
CA ASP A 66 -7.42 9.38 -11.31
C ASP A 66 -5.88 9.50 -11.40
N GLU A 67 -5.37 10.16 -12.45
CA GLU A 67 -3.93 10.35 -12.64
C GLU A 67 -3.32 11.20 -11.53
N ASP A 68 -4.09 12.15 -11.00
CA ASP A 68 -3.64 13.07 -9.96
C ASP A 68 -3.90 12.55 -8.52
N ASP A 69 -4.69 11.47 -8.38
CA ASP A 69 -5.08 10.91 -7.07
C ASP A 69 -5.08 9.37 -7.08
N VAL A 70 -3.88 8.78 -7.18
CA VAL A 70 -3.72 7.33 -7.03
C VAL A 70 -3.76 6.96 -5.55
N PRO A 71 -4.63 6.03 -5.12
CA PRO A 71 -4.76 5.68 -3.72
C PRO A 71 -3.47 5.12 -3.11
N SER A 72 -3.10 5.65 -1.94
CA SER A 72 -1.94 5.21 -1.16
C SER A 72 -2.31 4.19 -0.09
N ALA A 73 -1.36 3.35 0.29
CA ALA A 73 -1.48 2.45 1.44
C ALA A 73 -0.46 2.83 2.54
N VAL A 74 -0.85 2.70 3.81
CA VAL A 74 0.09 2.84 4.94
C VAL A 74 0.38 1.46 5.51
N VAL A 75 1.66 1.14 5.60
CA VAL A 75 2.19 -0.13 6.07
C VAL A 75 2.99 0.10 7.35
N GLY A 76 2.70 -0.69 8.38
CA GLY A 76 3.49 -0.79 9.59
C GLY A 76 4.48 -1.95 9.53
N VAL A 77 5.68 -1.74 10.05
CA VAL A 77 6.68 -2.80 10.22
C VAL A 77 7.45 -2.60 11.51
N VAL A 78 7.79 -3.69 12.18
CA VAL A 78 8.68 -3.67 13.34
C VAL A 78 10.05 -4.16 12.91
N VAL A 79 11.10 -3.43 13.30
CA VAL A 79 12.48 -3.80 13.04
C VAL A 79 13.27 -3.91 14.34
N ASP A 80 14.21 -4.85 14.39
CA ASP A 80 15.16 -4.98 15.51
C ASP A 80 16.25 -3.89 15.46
N ALA A 81 17.18 -3.96 16.42
CA ALA A 81 18.30 -3.03 16.53
C ALA A 81 19.24 -3.03 15.31
N ASP A 82 19.27 -4.11 14.52
CA ASP A 82 20.07 -4.22 13.30
C ASP A 82 19.30 -3.73 12.05
N GLY A 83 18.06 -3.26 12.23
CA GLY A 83 17.19 -2.84 11.13
C GLY A 83 16.51 -4.00 10.39
N LYS A 84 16.57 -5.23 10.93
CA LYS A 84 15.91 -6.39 10.32
C LYS A 84 14.46 -6.45 10.77
N GLN A 85 13.58 -6.79 9.83
CA GLN A 85 12.16 -6.96 10.11
C GLN A 85 11.97 -8.19 11.01
N VAL A 86 11.30 -7.99 12.15
CA VAL A 86 11.03 -9.09 13.11
C VAL A 86 9.70 -9.79 12.84
N GLU A 87 8.80 -9.12 12.11
CA GLU A 87 7.45 -9.59 11.77
C GLU A 87 7.10 -9.21 10.34
N GLN A 88 6.01 -9.80 9.82
CA GLN A 88 5.51 -9.41 8.50
C GLN A 88 4.93 -7.99 8.53
N PRO A 89 5.20 -7.17 7.49
CA PRO A 89 4.57 -5.86 7.39
C PRO A 89 3.04 -5.98 7.34
N THR A 90 2.37 -5.04 8.00
CA THR A 90 0.90 -5.03 8.16
C THR A 90 0.30 -3.80 7.50
N ILE A 91 -0.81 -3.97 6.78
CA ILE A 91 -1.59 -2.83 6.28
C ILE A 91 -2.30 -2.16 7.45
N LEU A 92 -1.98 -0.89 7.68
CA LEU A 92 -2.62 -0.05 8.68
C LEU A 92 -3.67 0.86 8.04
N ARG A 93 -3.41 1.35 6.83
CA ARG A 93 -4.39 2.05 5.99
C ARG A 93 -4.41 1.42 4.60
N SER A 94 -5.58 0.98 4.17
CA SER A 94 -5.82 0.39 2.85
C SER A 94 -5.80 1.47 1.77
N SER A 95 -5.27 1.15 0.60
CA SER A 95 -5.47 1.94 -0.63
C SER A 95 -6.87 1.77 -1.23
N GLY A 96 -7.67 0.84 -0.69
CA GLY A 96 -8.95 0.43 -1.23
C GLY A 96 -8.86 -0.59 -2.37
N TYR A 97 -7.67 -0.87 -2.89
CA TYR A 97 -7.45 -1.92 -3.88
C TYR A 97 -6.54 -3.02 -3.31
N GLY A 98 -7.03 -4.25 -3.32
CA GLY A 98 -6.28 -5.41 -2.80
C GLY A 98 -4.93 -5.61 -3.49
N ILE A 99 -4.87 -5.34 -4.80
CA ILE A 99 -3.63 -5.46 -5.60
C ILE A 99 -2.56 -4.46 -5.16
N LEU A 100 -2.95 -3.21 -4.87
CA LEU A 100 -2.05 -2.17 -4.40
C LEU A 100 -1.63 -2.42 -2.94
N ASN A 101 -2.53 -2.90 -2.09
CA ASN A 101 -2.18 -3.30 -0.73
C ASN A 101 -1.15 -4.44 -0.70
N ALA A 102 -1.32 -5.45 -1.57
CA ALA A 102 -0.39 -6.57 -1.66
C ALA A 102 1.00 -6.11 -2.14
N ASP A 103 1.04 -5.19 -3.11
CA ASP A 103 2.27 -4.59 -3.59
C ASP A 103 2.94 -3.73 -2.51
N ALA A 104 2.19 -2.89 -1.78
CA ALA A 104 2.70 -2.07 -0.69
C ALA A 104 3.41 -2.90 0.40
N ILE A 105 2.82 -4.04 0.80
CA ILE A 105 3.49 -5.00 1.70
C ILE A 105 4.80 -5.52 1.08
N ALA A 106 4.79 -5.86 -0.22
CA ALA A 106 5.96 -6.38 -0.90
C ALA A 106 7.10 -5.36 -0.96
N VAL A 107 6.79 -4.10 -1.28
CA VAL A 107 7.72 -2.98 -1.29
C VAL A 107 8.40 -2.85 0.08
N VAL A 108 7.61 -2.75 1.15
CA VAL A 108 8.14 -2.59 2.52
C VAL A 108 8.94 -3.80 2.97
N ARG A 109 8.48 -5.02 2.66
CA ARG A 109 9.17 -6.27 3.01
C ARG A 109 10.59 -6.35 2.45
N THR A 110 10.82 -5.81 1.25
CA THR A 110 12.15 -5.82 0.61
C THR A 110 13.01 -4.59 0.94
N ARG A 111 12.44 -3.62 1.66
CA ARG A 111 13.12 -2.36 1.96
C ARG A 111 14.17 -2.56 3.05
N ALA A 112 15.37 -2.03 2.81
CA ALA A 112 16.36 -1.84 3.86
C ALA A 112 15.91 -0.71 4.78
N ILE A 113 15.84 -0.96 6.09
CA ILE A 113 15.37 -0.01 7.09
C ILE A 113 16.52 0.25 8.05
N GLU A 114 17.01 1.48 8.08
CA GLU A 114 18.05 1.88 9.03
C GLU A 114 17.41 2.15 10.40
N ASN A 115 17.81 1.37 11.41
CA ASN A 115 17.44 1.60 12.79
C ASN A 115 18.67 2.01 13.62
N THR A 116 18.80 3.31 13.88
CA THR A 116 19.91 3.87 14.65
C THR A 116 19.62 3.97 16.15
N THR A 117 18.46 3.48 16.60
CA THR A 117 18.03 3.63 18.00
C THR A 117 18.62 2.57 18.93
N GLY A 118 19.20 1.49 18.38
CA GLY A 118 19.76 0.38 19.16
C GLY A 118 18.73 -0.50 19.89
N ALA A 119 17.44 -0.33 19.59
CA ALA A 119 16.34 -1.10 20.16
C ALA A 119 15.29 -1.43 19.10
N THR A 120 14.44 -2.43 19.36
CA THR A 120 13.32 -2.76 18.48
C THR A 120 12.36 -1.57 18.35
N ARG A 121 12.03 -1.17 17.12
CA ARG A 121 11.18 0.00 16.85
C ARG A 121 10.17 -0.26 15.73
N PRO A 122 8.98 0.35 15.82
CA PRO A 122 8.02 0.36 14.74
C PRO A 122 8.32 1.49 13.76
N TYR A 123 8.10 1.23 12.47
CA TYR A 123 8.20 2.18 11.37
C TYR A 123 6.91 2.15 10.55
N LEU A 124 6.54 3.32 10.05
CA LEU A 124 5.39 3.51 9.16
C LEU A 124 5.87 3.97 7.79
N PHE A 125 5.36 3.35 6.74
CA PHE A 125 5.61 3.74 5.35
C PHE A 125 4.30 4.01 4.65
N GLU A 126 4.21 5.15 3.95
CA GLU A 126 3.12 5.43 3.02
C GLU A 126 3.61 5.16 1.60
N ILE A 127 2.96 4.24 0.90
CA ILE A 127 3.30 3.87 -0.47
C ILE A 127 2.44 4.69 -1.42
N GLN A 128 3.09 5.59 -2.16
CA GLN A 128 2.47 6.44 -3.17
C GLN A 128 2.81 5.92 -4.56
N TYR A 129 1.77 5.72 -5.37
CA TYR A 129 1.90 5.14 -6.70
C TYR A 129 1.87 6.23 -7.76
N SER A 130 2.80 6.21 -8.70
CA SER A 130 2.68 6.98 -9.94
C SER A 130 1.92 6.17 -11.00
N GLN A 131 0.97 6.80 -11.69
CA GLN A 131 0.31 6.20 -12.86
C GLN A 131 1.25 6.01 -14.05
N GLU A 132 2.30 6.83 -14.11
CA GLU A 132 3.36 6.75 -15.12
C GLU A 132 4.17 5.47 -14.88
N ASN A 133 3.72 4.37 -15.46
CA ASN A 133 4.54 3.18 -15.67
C ASN A 133 4.59 2.86 -17.17
N GLU A 134 5.73 3.16 -17.79
CA GLU A 134 5.99 2.94 -19.23
C GLU A 134 5.90 1.46 -19.63
N ARG A 135 5.95 0.54 -18.65
CA ARG A 135 5.84 -0.90 -18.87
C ARG A 135 4.39 -1.38 -18.91
N CYS A 136 3.43 -0.54 -18.52
CA CYS A 136 2.02 -0.85 -18.73
C CYS A 136 1.71 -0.85 -20.24
N PRO A 137 1.04 -1.89 -20.76
CA PRO A 137 0.62 -1.90 -22.14
C PRO A 137 -0.38 -0.76 -22.40
N ASP A 138 -0.33 -0.17 -23.60
CA ASP A 138 -1.35 0.76 -24.05
C ASP A 138 -2.72 0.06 -24.03
N LEU A 139 -3.57 0.46 -23.09
CA LEU A 139 -4.93 -0.05 -23.03
C LEU A 139 -5.79 0.73 -24.03
N PRO A 140 -6.57 0.05 -24.90
CA PRO A 140 -7.44 0.75 -25.82
C PRO A 140 -8.48 1.53 -25.02
N ALA A 141 -8.57 2.84 -25.27
CA ALA A 141 -9.62 3.68 -24.71
C ALA A 141 -10.98 3.06 -25.04
N SER A 142 -11.80 2.79 -24.02
CA SER A 142 -13.17 2.31 -24.20
C SER A 142 -13.92 3.34 -25.04
N SER A 143 -14.18 3.00 -26.31
CA SER A 143 -14.93 3.86 -27.21
C SER A 143 -16.36 3.98 -26.68
N PRO A 144 -16.94 5.19 -26.51
CA PRO A 144 -18.34 5.30 -26.17
C PRO A 144 -19.15 4.69 -27.31
N THR A 145 -19.95 3.66 -27.00
CA THR A 145 -20.92 3.08 -27.94
C THR A 145 -21.80 4.23 -28.48
N PRO A 146 -21.85 4.47 -29.80
CA PRO A 146 -22.79 5.44 -30.33
C PRO A 146 -24.20 4.91 -30.08
N ALA A 147 -25.00 5.67 -29.33
CA ALA A 147 -26.42 5.40 -29.19
C ALA A 147 -27.06 5.43 -30.59
N SER A 148 -27.75 4.34 -30.95
CA SER A 148 -28.58 4.25 -32.16
C SER A 148 -29.97 4.80 -31.90
#